data_AF-A0A510DVX8-F1
#
_entry.id   AF-A0A510DVX8-F1
#
_cell.length_a   1.000
_cell.length_b   1.000
_cell.length_c   1.000
_cell.angle_alpha   90.00
_cell.angle_beta   90.00
_cell.angle_gamma   90.00
#
_symmetry.space_group_name_H-M   'P 1'
#
loop_
_entity.id
_entity.type
_entity.pdbx_description
1 polymer ?
#
loop_
_entity_poly.entity_id
_entity_poly.type
_entity_poly.pdbx_seq_one_letter_code
_entity_poly.pdbx_strand_id
1 'polypeptide(L)'
;MKRDKIIKLVNSLLLIVILISLFLYYGGISGISQSIKQGENDVQSEVPSFSLYENQSGAYLNVTNNFDEPITVSVDNSTANIEPHNFATLKLNKDILESKVLPLQVRYLNATLCFNVTL
;
A
#
# COMPACT_ATOMS: atom_id res chain seq x y z
N MET A 1 5.02 -18.00 -60.71
CA MET A 1 5.30 -19.13 -59.80
C MET A 1 6.43 -18.91 -58.81
N LYS A 2 7.69 -18.61 -59.19
CA LYS A 2 8.77 -18.37 -58.19
C LYS A 2 8.57 -17.06 -57.40
N ARG A 3 8.13 -15.99 -58.09
CA ARG A 3 7.91 -14.66 -57.49
C ARG A 3 6.76 -14.63 -56.47
N ASP A 4 5.66 -15.34 -56.78
CA ASP A 4 4.48 -15.44 -55.89
C ASP A 4 4.79 -16.19 -54.60
N LYS A 5 5.68 -17.21 -54.66
CA LYS A 5 6.15 -17.94 -53.48
C LYS A 5 7.00 -17.06 -52.56
N ILE A 6 7.84 -16.18 -53.12
CA ILE A 6 8.66 -15.24 -52.35
C ILE A 6 7.78 -14.18 -51.68
N ILE A 7 6.80 -13.62 -52.39
CA ILE A 7 5.88 -12.61 -51.82
C ILE A 7 5.06 -13.20 -50.67
N LYS A 8 4.55 -14.44 -50.81
CA LYS A 8 3.86 -15.15 -49.72
C LYS A 8 4.78 -15.39 -48.51
N LEU A 9 6.04 -15.78 -48.75
CA LEU A 9 7.01 -16.01 -47.69
C LEU A 9 7.30 -14.72 -46.88
N VAL A 10 7.50 -13.61 -47.58
CA VAL A 10 7.77 -12.29 -46.97
C VAL A 10 6.55 -11.81 -46.17
N ASN A 11 5.34 -11.92 -46.71
CA ASN A 11 4.12 -11.51 -46.00
C ASN A 11 3.86 -12.37 -44.76
N SER A 12 4.09 -13.68 -44.82
CA SER A 12 3.99 -14.56 -43.66
C SER A 12 5.03 -14.22 -42.59
N LEU A 13 6.26 -13.91 -42.98
CA LEU A 13 7.30 -13.50 -42.06
C LEU A 13 6.96 -12.17 -41.38
N LEU A 14 6.44 -11.21 -42.15
CA LEU A 14 6.01 -9.90 -41.63
C LEU A 14 4.87 -10.06 -40.61
N LEU A 15 3.90 -10.92 -40.89
CA LEU A 15 2.79 -11.23 -39.98
C LEU A 15 3.31 -11.81 -38.66
N ILE A 16 4.26 -12.74 -38.70
CA ILE A 16 4.86 -13.35 -37.51
C ILE A 16 5.55 -12.29 -36.66
N VAL A 17 6.33 -11.39 -37.26
CA VAL A 17 7.01 -10.30 -36.54
C VAL A 17 6.02 -9.36 -35.86
N ILE A 18 4.91 -9.02 -36.53
CA ILE A 18 3.84 -8.18 -35.96
C ILE A 18 3.18 -8.88 -34.77
N LEU A 19 2.85 -10.17 -34.89
CA LEU A 19 2.23 -10.94 -33.82
C LEU A 19 3.14 -11.08 -32.59
N ILE A 20 4.44 -11.32 -32.79
CA ILE A 20 5.42 -11.37 -31.69
C ILE A 20 5.52 -10.01 -31.02
N SER A 21 5.57 -8.93 -31.79
CA SER A 21 5.64 -7.56 -31.24
C SER A 21 4.40 -7.23 -30.41
N LEU A 22 3.21 -7.59 -30.88
CA LEU A 22 1.96 -7.42 -30.13
C LEU A 22 1.96 -8.27 -28.87
N PHE A 23 2.39 -9.54 -28.94
CA PHE A 23 2.48 -10.41 -27.77
C PHE A 23 3.41 -9.85 -26.70
N LEU A 24 4.59 -9.35 -27.09
CA LEU A 24 5.54 -8.72 -26.17
C LEU A 24 5.01 -7.39 -25.61
N TYR A 25 4.33 -6.59 -26.43
CA TYR A 25 3.74 -5.33 -25.99
C TYR A 25 2.63 -5.56 -24.95
N TYR A 26 1.65 -6.41 -25.26
CA TYR A 26 0.54 -6.70 -24.35
C TYR A 26 0.98 -7.52 -23.14
N GLY A 27 1.84 -8.52 -23.33
CA GLY A 27 2.39 -9.34 -22.25
C GLY A 27 3.31 -8.55 -21.32
N GLY A 28 4.14 -7.66 -21.87
CA GLY A 28 5.02 -6.78 -21.09
C GLY A 28 4.24 -5.77 -20.25
N ILE A 29 3.23 -5.11 -20.83
CA ILE A 29 2.37 -4.17 -20.09
C ILE A 29 1.59 -4.88 -18.99
N SER A 30 1.03 -6.06 -19.29
CA SER A 30 0.31 -6.86 -18.30
C SER A 30 1.23 -7.32 -17.16
N GLY A 31 2.46 -7.74 -17.47
CA GLY A 31 3.46 -8.12 -16.47
C GLY A 31 3.84 -6.96 -15.57
N ILE A 32 4.14 -5.78 -16.14
CA ILE A 32 4.47 -4.58 -15.38
C ILE A 32 3.30 -4.17 -14.46
N SER A 33 2.06 -4.18 -14.98
CA SER A 33 0.89 -3.83 -14.18
C SER A 33 0.66 -4.78 -13.00
N GLN A 34 0.88 -6.09 -13.21
CA GLN A 34 0.79 -7.08 -12.13
C GLN A 34 1.89 -6.90 -11.08
N SER A 35 3.13 -6.67 -11.50
CA SER A 35 4.24 -6.41 -10.58
C SER A 35 4.04 -5.13 -9.75
N ILE A 36 3.48 -4.07 -10.35
CA ILE A 36 3.15 -2.84 -9.61
C ILE A 36 2.06 -3.10 -8.57
N LYS A 37 0.96 -3.75 -8.97
CA LYS A 37 -0.14 -4.09 -8.04
C LYS A 37 0.32 -5.00 -6.91
N GLN A 38 1.24 -5.92 -7.19
CA GLN A 38 1.82 -6.78 -6.17
C GLN A 38 2.68 -5.97 -5.20
N GLY A 39 3.57 -5.12 -5.71
CA GLY A 39 4.36 -4.22 -4.87
C GLY A 39 3.51 -3.26 -4.03
N GLU A 40 2.41 -2.73 -4.55
CA GLU A 40 1.47 -1.90 -3.78
C GLU A 40 0.81 -2.67 -2.63
N ASN A 41 0.44 -3.94 -2.84
CA ASN A 41 -0.14 -4.78 -1.79
C ASN A 41 0.88 -5.17 -0.73
N ASP A 42 2.12 -5.47 -1.14
CA ASP A 42 3.20 -5.83 -0.22
C ASP A 42 3.52 -4.64 0.70
N VAL A 43 3.58 -3.42 0.15
CA VAL A 43 3.78 -2.19 0.95
C VAL A 43 2.60 -1.93 1.91
N GLN A 44 1.35 -2.15 1.49
CA GLN A 44 0.19 -1.99 2.39
C GLN A 44 0.20 -2.98 3.55
N SER A 45 0.82 -4.16 3.39
CA SER A 45 0.95 -5.15 4.47
C SER A 45 1.97 -4.74 5.53
N GLU A 46 2.95 -3.91 5.18
CA GLU A 46 4.04 -3.54 6.07
C GLU A 46 3.73 -2.28 6.92
N VAL A 47 2.78 -1.43 6.54
CA VAL A 47 2.45 -0.23 7.34
C VAL A 47 1.52 -0.56 8.52
N PRO A 48 1.64 0.15 9.66
CA PRO A 48 0.70 0.01 10.76
C PRO A 48 -0.70 0.40 10.32
N SER A 49 -1.70 -0.33 10.80
CA SER A 49 -3.10 -0.02 10.52
C SER A 49 -3.75 0.72 11.68
N PHE A 50 -4.59 1.69 11.34
CA PHE A 50 -5.25 2.58 12.29
C PHE A 50 -6.77 2.47 12.09
N SER A 51 -7.50 2.24 13.16
CA SER A 51 -8.97 2.25 13.14
C SER A 51 -9.50 3.04 14.32
N LEU A 52 -10.48 3.90 14.04
CA LEU A 52 -11.12 4.73 15.05
C LEU A 52 -12.46 4.10 15.42
N TYR A 53 -12.72 4.00 16.72
CA TYR A 53 -14.03 3.54 17.20
C TYR A 53 -14.47 4.36 18.41
N GLU A 54 -15.78 4.54 18.53
CA GLU A 54 -16.41 5.28 19.63
C GLU A 54 -17.37 4.34 20.38
N ASN A 55 -17.39 4.45 21.70
CA ASN A 55 -18.37 3.78 22.55
C ASN A 55 -18.84 4.72 23.67
N GLN A 56 -19.69 4.21 24.56
CA GLN A 56 -20.26 5.01 25.67
C GLN A 56 -19.20 5.59 26.63
N SER A 57 -17.97 5.05 26.64
CA SER A 57 -16.84 5.50 27.46
C SER A 57 -15.93 6.52 26.77
N GLY A 58 -16.12 6.78 25.47
CA GLY A 58 -15.39 7.76 24.67
C GLY A 58 -14.93 7.23 23.31
N ALA A 59 -14.02 7.97 22.67
CA ALA A 59 -13.37 7.58 21.42
C ALA A 59 -11.99 6.98 21.67
N TYR A 60 -11.64 6.03 20.81
CA TYR A 60 -10.44 5.23 20.91
C TYR A 60 -9.83 5.04 19.52
N LEU A 61 -8.50 5.07 19.48
CA LEU A 61 -7.71 4.71 18.33
C LEU A 61 -7.13 3.32 18.57
N ASN A 62 -7.53 2.36 17.76
CA ASN A 62 -6.91 1.04 17.73
C ASN A 62 -5.80 1.03 16.68
N VAL A 63 -4.62 0.58 17.09
CA VAL A 63 -3.42 0.56 16.25
C VAL A 63 -2.88 -0.86 16.23
N THR A 64 -2.72 -1.42 15.05
CA THR A 64 -2.07 -2.73 14.85
C THR A 64 -0.70 -2.51 14.23
N ASN A 65 0.32 -3.05 14.89
CA ASN A 65 1.68 -3.09 14.36
C ASN A 65 1.80 -4.27 13.39
N ASN A 66 2.02 -3.98 12.12
CA ASN A 66 2.25 -4.99 11.09
C ASN A 66 3.75 -5.18 10.77
N PHE A 67 4.63 -4.43 11.42
CA PHE A 67 6.07 -4.60 11.27
C PHE A 67 6.59 -5.77 12.11
N ASP A 68 7.75 -6.30 11.71
CA ASP A 68 8.51 -7.31 12.48
C ASP A 68 9.28 -6.72 13.67
N GLU A 69 9.18 -5.41 13.91
CA GLU A 69 9.85 -4.69 14.99
C GLU A 69 8.85 -3.84 15.78
N PRO A 70 9.15 -3.52 17.06
CA PRO A 70 8.25 -2.74 17.89
C PRO A 70 8.12 -1.29 17.40
N ILE A 71 6.92 -0.74 17.50
CA ILE A 71 6.62 0.68 17.24
C ILE A 71 6.12 1.37 18.50
N THR A 72 6.42 2.66 18.61
CA THR A 72 5.76 3.52 19.60
C THR A 72 4.82 4.47 18.88
N VAL A 73 3.55 4.47 19.28
CA VAL A 73 2.54 5.38 18.73
C VAL A 73 2.05 6.31 19.81
N SER A 74 2.07 7.61 19.51
CA SER A 74 1.60 8.68 20.37
C SER A 74 0.51 9.48 19.67
N VAL A 75 -0.55 9.78 20.43
CA VAL A 75 -1.65 10.65 20.02
C VAL A 75 -2.02 11.49 21.24
N ASP A 76 -1.88 12.81 21.15
CA ASP A 76 -1.89 13.73 22.31
C ASP A 76 -1.00 13.24 23.47
N ASN A 77 -1.62 12.96 24.64
CA ASN A 77 -0.99 12.54 25.88
C ASN A 77 -1.00 11.00 26.03
N SER A 78 -1.58 10.28 25.08
CA SER A 78 -1.65 8.83 25.08
C SER A 78 -0.48 8.28 24.27
N THR A 79 0.32 7.40 24.86
CA THR A 79 1.44 6.73 24.19
C THR A 79 1.35 5.23 24.42
N ALA A 80 1.55 4.44 23.38
CA ALA A 80 1.58 2.99 23.44
C ALA A 80 2.85 2.46 22.75
N ASN A 81 3.54 1.54 23.40
CA ASN A 81 4.56 0.72 22.76
C ASN A 81 3.90 -0.58 22.32
N ILE A 82 4.03 -0.91 21.04
CA ILE A 82 3.31 -2.01 20.38
C ILE A 82 4.35 -2.98 19.84
N GLU A 83 4.37 -4.17 20.42
CA GLU A 83 5.23 -5.27 19.97
C GLU A 83 4.89 -5.68 18.52
N PRO A 84 5.80 -6.36 17.82
CA PRO A 84 5.56 -6.90 16.47
C PRO A 84 4.26 -7.71 16.41
N HIS A 85 3.47 -7.51 15.34
CA HIS A 85 2.23 -8.26 15.08
C HIS A 85 1.16 -8.18 16.19
N ASN A 86 1.25 -7.15 17.04
CA ASN A 86 0.31 -6.94 18.15
C ASN A 86 -0.48 -5.64 17.96
N PHE A 87 -1.49 -5.41 18.80
CA PHE A 87 -2.31 -4.21 18.76
C PHE A 87 -2.36 -3.51 20.11
N ALA A 88 -2.63 -2.21 20.07
CA ALA A 88 -2.87 -1.40 21.25
C ALA A 88 -4.01 -0.42 21.01
N THR A 89 -4.74 -0.12 22.08
CA THR A 89 -5.82 0.88 22.08
C THR A 89 -5.38 2.13 22.83
N LEU A 90 -5.44 3.26 22.16
CA LEU A 90 -5.16 4.58 22.72
C LEU A 90 -6.49 5.31 22.93
N LYS A 91 -6.74 5.78 24.15
CA LYS A 91 -7.91 6.62 24.42
C LYS A 91 -7.68 8.01 23.84
N LEU A 92 -8.64 8.51 23.07
CA LEU A 92 -8.60 9.84 22.48
C LEU A 92 -9.25 10.85 23.41
N ASN A 93 -8.74 12.09 23.41
CA ASN A 93 -9.45 13.20 24.03
C ASN A 93 -10.70 13.54 23.19
N LYS A 94 -11.82 13.87 23.85
CA LYS A 94 -13.06 14.25 23.17
C LYS A 94 -12.87 15.48 22.30
N ASP A 95 -12.05 16.43 22.75
CA ASP A 95 -11.76 17.67 22.04
C ASP A 95 -11.10 17.42 20.66
N ILE A 96 -10.39 16.30 20.51
CA ILE A 96 -9.73 15.92 19.26
C ILE A 96 -10.75 15.60 18.15
N LEU A 97 -11.89 14.99 18.51
CA LEU A 97 -12.94 14.66 17.55
C LEU A 97 -13.61 15.92 17.00
N GLU A 98 -13.71 16.96 17.82
CA GLU A 98 -14.26 18.26 17.41
C GLU A 98 -13.31 19.00 16.47
N SER A 99 -12.00 18.81 16.65
CA SER A 99 -10.96 19.47 15.84
C SER A 99 -10.87 18.94 14.39
N LYS A 100 -11.47 17.79 14.09
CA LYS A 100 -11.38 17.05 12.81
C LYS A 100 -9.96 16.68 12.36
N VAL A 101 -8.95 16.94 13.18
CA VAL A 101 -7.56 16.62 12.87
C VAL A 101 -6.98 15.79 14.01
N LEU A 102 -6.50 14.60 13.68
CA LEU A 102 -5.86 13.70 14.62
C LEU A 102 -4.33 13.77 14.43
N PRO A 103 -3.59 14.48 15.30
CA PRO A 103 -2.14 14.50 15.27
C PRO A 103 -1.60 13.16 15.76
N LEU A 104 -1.02 12.38 14.87
CA LEU A 104 -0.49 11.05 15.14
C LEU A 104 1.03 11.07 14.95
N GLN A 105 1.76 10.54 15.92
CA GLN A 105 3.19 10.32 15.80
C GLN A 105 3.49 8.82 15.94
N VAL A 106 4.24 8.30 14.98
CA VAL A 106 4.68 6.90 14.93
C VAL A 106 6.20 6.89 14.91
N ARG A 107 6.78 6.28 15.93
CA ARG A 107 8.22 6.04 15.99
C ARG A 107 8.49 4.58 15.66
N TYR A 108 9.29 4.38 14.62
CA TYR A 108 9.75 3.09 14.13
C TYR A 108 11.27 3.17 13.97
N LEU A 109 12.00 2.28 14.63
CA LEU A 109 13.47 2.37 14.73
C LEU A 109 13.92 3.75 15.23
N ASN A 110 14.78 4.42 14.45
CA ASN A 110 15.29 5.77 14.68
C ASN A 110 14.53 6.85 13.89
N ALA A 111 13.47 6.47 13.18
CA ALA A 111 12.64 7.38 12.42
C ALA A 111 11.39 7.76 13.21
N THR A 112 11.00 9.03 13.11
CA THR A 112 9.74 9.54 13.65
C THR A 112 8.92 10.09 12.50
N LEU A 113 7.74 9.52 12.30
CA LEU A 113 6.78 9.94 11.29
C LEU A 113 5.64 10.68 12.01
N CYS A 114 5.34 11.88 11.54
CA CYS A 114 4.27 12.71 12.09
C CYS A 114 3.19 12.90 11.04
N PHE A 115 1.95 12.59 11.39
CA PHE A 115 0.78 12.65 10.52
C PHE A 115 -0.30 13.54 11.13
N ASN A 116 -0.98 14.30 10.28
CA ASN A 116 -2.22 14.97 10.65
C ASN A 116 -3.34 14.32 9.86
N VAL A 117 -4.06 13.39 10.49
CA VAL A 117 -5.13 12.65 9.82
C VAL A 117 -6.41 13.48 9.90
N THR A 118 -7.03 13.76 8.76
CA THR A 118 -8.35 14.41 8.73
C THR A 118 -9.42 13.36 8.96
N LEU A 119 -10.31 13.59 9.93
CA LEU A 119 -11.40 12.70 10.33
C LEU A 119 -12.66 12.91 9.49
#